data_AF-A0A958JD45-F1
#
_entry.id   AF-A0A958JD45-F1
#
_cell.length_a   1.000
_cell.length_b   1.000
_cell.length_c   1.000
_cell.angle_alpha   90.00
_cell.angle_beta   90.00
_cell.angle_gamma   90.00
#
_symmetry.space_group_name_H-M   'P 1'
#
loop_
_entity.id
_entity.type
_entity.pdbx_description
1 polymer ?
#
loop_
_entity_poly.entity_id
_entity_poly.type
_entity_poly.pdbx_seq_one_letter_code
_entity_poly.pdbx_strand_id
1 'polypeptide(L)'
;MHINQIFIEVLRVYRSRTTDPLDMNLISEQKHLILIVGGNHSTKAWLFKLGCVVARSWIILRRRYFSAPLFLCLILSLFLPYALFAQDSLHDMREQESSVVHSGIALIPGVEIQYYPVSGMTLDEISRSMKRNGPQSSNGVHRAARVQWRVSWHWRERGHKSDTSPDFSSLRMDTSIKMVFPILINRLELPAQDLREWERFSHSLARHEKIHIWHVITGTARIKSEILQAFETNRDLSAREANSIGKRILEEIRTLDYEFDKTTMHGQSEGVILSSRHSFGADLFNRRNSFAFK
;
A
#
# COMPACT_ATOMS: atom_id res chain seq x y z
N MET A 1 -15.29 14.44 38.47
CA MET A 1 -15.11 13.09 37.89
C MET A 1 -13.99 13.18 36.87
N HIS A 2 -12.86 12.50 37.09
CA HIS A 2 -11.71 12.58 36.18
C HIS A 2 -12.02 11.88 34.85
N ILE A 3 -11.51 12.40 33.72
CA ILE A 3 -11.67 11.82 32.37
C ILE A 3 -11.35 10.32 32.35
N ASN A 4 -10.38 9.89 33.15
CA ASN A 4 -9.98 8.49 33.26
C ASN A 4 -11.08 7.59 33.86
N GLN A 5 -11.92 8.08 34.77
CA GLN A 5 -13.06 7.32 35.31
C GLN A 5 -14.19 7.16 34.29
N ILE A 6 -14.46 8.21 33.49
CA ILE A 6 -15.44 8.13 32.40
C ILE A 6 -14.99 7.08 31.37
N PHE A 7 -13.70 7.07 31.04
CA PHE A 7 -13.12 6.15 30.08
C PHE A 7 -13.21 4.68 30.55
N ILE A 8 -12.93 4.40 31.82
CA ILE A 8 -13.05 3.06 32.40
C ILE A 8 -14.50 2.56 32.36
N GLU A 9 -15.48 3.40 32.67
CA GLU A 9 -16.89 2.98 32.64
C GLU A 9 -17.40 2.76 31.21
N VAL A 10 -16.97 3.57 30.24
CA VAL A 10 -17.31 3.36 28.83
C VAL A 10 -16.75 2.03 28.31
N LEU A 11 -15.52 1.69 28.66
CA LEU A 11 -14.91 0.41 28.30
C LEU A 11 -15.60 -0.78 28.98
N ARG A 12 -16.00 -0.64 30.24
CA ARG A 12 -16.73 -1.68 30.98
C ARG A 12 -18.10 -1.96 30.35
N VAL A 13 -18.84 -0.92 29.99
CA VAL A 13 -20.16 -1.06 29.34
C VAL A 13 -20.02 -1.69 27.94
N TYR A 14 -19.01 -1.30 27.17
CA TYR A 14 -18.77 -1.89 25.84
C TYR A 14 -18.46 -3.40 25.94
N ARG A 15 -17.53 -3.80 26.81
CA ARG A 15 -17.14 -5.22 27.01
C ARG A 15 -18.31 -6.09 27.47
N SER A 16 -19.27 -5.52 28.19
CA SER A 16 -20.46 -6.25 28.67
C SER A 16 -21.51 -6.51 27.58
N ARG A 17 -21.41 -5.86 26.41
CA ARG A 17 -22.45 -5.88 25.37
C ARG A 17 -21.98 -6.40 24.01
N THR A 18 -20.69 -6.70 23.84
CA THR A 18 -20.14 -7.18 22.57
C THR A 18 -19.27 -8.41 22.79
N THR A 19 -19.41 -9.44 21.96
CA THR A 19 -18.54 -10.63 21.95
C THR A 19 -17.31 -10.49 21.04
N ASP A 20 -17.21 -9.39 20.28
CA ASP A 20 -16.10 -9.13 19.37
C ASP A 20 -14.86 -8.60 20.12
N PRO A 21 -13.66 -9.16 19.87
CA PRO A 21 -12.42 -8.61 20.38
C PRO A 21 -12.06 -7.35 19.57
N LEU A 22 -12.11 -6.18 20.20
CA LEU A 22 -11.54 -4.96 19.64
C LEU A 22 -10.01 -5.07 19.62
N ASP A 23 -9.42 -5.02 18.42
CA ASP A 23 -7.99 -4.81 18.25
C ASP A 23 -7.72 -3.29 18.21
N MET A 24 -7.35 -2.71 19.36
CA MET A 24 -7.17 -1.27 19.53
C MET A 24 -5.67 -0.94 19.59
N ASN A 25 -5.09 -0.52 18.46
CA ASN A 25 -3.80 0.15 18.45
C ASN A 25 -3.99 1.62 18.83
N LEU A 26 -3.53 2.01 20.02
CA LEU A 26 -3.60 3.38 20.53
C LEU A 26 -2.44 4.20 19.96
N ILE A 27 -2.73 5.25 19.18
CA ILE A 27 -1.71 6.21 18.74
C ILE A 27 -1.81 7.49 19.59
N SER A 28 -0.80 7.65 20.45
CA SER A 28 -0.30 8.90 21.05
C SER A 28 -1.05 9.56 22.21
N GLU A 29 -0.27 9.87 23.25
CA GLU A 29 -0.56 10.84 24.30
C GLU A 29 -0.52 12.27 23.73
N GLN A 30 -1.65 12.76 23.24
CA GLN A 30 -1.97 14.18 23.38
C GLN A 30 -3.25 14.31 24.19
N LYS A 31 -3.16 15.06 25.30
CA LYS A 31 -4.12 15.10 26.42
C LYS A 31 -5.57 15.48 26.07
N HIS A 32 -5.92 15.69 24.79
CA HIS A 32 -7.24 16.15 24.38
C HIS A 32 -7.82 15.49 23.11
N LEU A 33 -7.16 14.50 22.50
CA LEU A 33 -7.68 13.85 21.29
C LEU A 33 -7.50 12.34 21.34
N ILE A 34 -8.62 11.59 21.30
CA ILE A 34 -8.61 10.13 21.17
C ILE A 34 -9.07 9.81 19.76
N LEU A 35 -8.17 9.26 18.94
CA LEU A 35 -8.49 8.75 17.61
C LEU A 35 -8.77 7.24 17.73
N ILE A 36 -9.98 6.80 17.38
CA ILE A 36 -10.31 5.37 17.31
C ILE A 36 -10.25 4.94 15.85
N VAL A 37 -9.31 4.06 15.51
CA VAL A 37 -9.14 3.51 14.16
C VAL A 37 -9.49 2.03 14.21
N GLY A 38 -10.56 1.64 13.52
CA GLY A 38 -11.05 0.25 13.46
C GLY A 38 -12.43 0.05 14.09
N GLY A 39 -13.20 -0.89 13.54
CA GLY A 39 -14.55 -1.25 13.98
C GLY A 39 -15.55 -1.39 12.82
N ASN A 40 -16.44 -2.37 12.90
CA ASN A 40 -17.53 -2.57 11.93
C ASN A 40 -18.53 -1.39 11.96
N HIS A 41 -19.44 -1.32 10.97
CA HIS A 41 -20.42 -0.24 10.83
C HIS A 41 -21.24 0.01 12.11
N SER A 42 -21.55 -1.07 12.85
CA SER A 42 -22.27 -1.01 14.13
C SER A 42 -21.47 -0.34 15.24
N THR A 43 -20.15 -0.58 15.30
CA THR A 43 -19.25 0.02 16.29
C THR A 43 -19.11 1.52 16.08
N LYS A 44 -18.99 1.95 14.81
CA LYS A 44 -18.92 3.38 14.45
C LYS A 44 -20.23 4.11 14.76
N ALA A 45 -21.37 3.49 14.45
CA ALA A 45 -22.70 4.05 14.75
C ALA A 45 -22.95 4.17 16.27
N TRP A 46 -22.44 3.22 17.06
CA TRP A 46 -22.55 3.27 18.52
C TRP A 46 -21.67 4.37 19.13
N LEU A 47 -20.42 4.51 18.68
CA LEU A 47 -19.51 5.57 19.13
C LEU A 47 -20.04 6.97 18.77
N PHE A 48 -20.65 7.11 17.59
CA PHE A 48 -21.31 8.36 17.20
C PHE A 48 -22.47 8.70 18.16
N LYS A 49 -23.34 7.74 18.49
CA LYS A 49 -24.42 7.93 19.47
C LYS A 49 -23.88 8.29 20.85
N LEU A 50 -22.77 7.68 21.29
CA LEU A 50 -22.12 8.02 22.55
C LEU A 50 -21.56 9.45 22.53
N GLY A 51 -20.92 9.87 21.43
CA GLY A 51 -20.47 11.24 21.22
C GLY A 51 -21.64 12.25 21.30
N CYS A 52 -22.79 11.93 20.72
CA CYS A 52 -23.99 12.76 20.84
C CYS A 52 -24.52 12.86 22.27
N VAL A 53 -24.44 11.78 23.07
CA VAL A 53 -24.86 11.78 24.49
C VAL A 53 -23.90 12.59 25.37
N VAL A 54 -22.60 12.49 25.13
CA VAL A 54 -21.58 13.30 25.82
C VAL A 54 -21.72 14.77 25.45
N ALA A 55 -21.93 15.09 24.16
CA ALA A 55 -22.19 16.45 23.69
C ALA A 55 -23.47 17.03 24.33
N ARG A 56 -24.55 16.24 24.44
CA ARG A 56 -25.78 16.65 25.15
C ARG A 56 -25.53 16.90 26.65
N SER A 57 -24.75 16.04 27.30
CA SER A 57 -24.40 16.20 28.72
C SER A 57 -23.53 17.45 28.95
N TRP A 58 -22.64 17.75 28.00
CA TRP A 58 -21.80 18.96 28.02
C TRP A 58 -22.61 20.23 27.73
N ILE A 59 -23.60 20.17 26.83
CA ILE A 59 -24.58 21.24 26.58
C ILE A 59 -25.42 21.53 27.85
N ILE A 60 -25.77 20.50 28.63
CA ILE A 60 -26.48 20.67 29.90
C ILE A 60 -25.57 21.31 30.96
N LEU A 61 -24.28 20.94 31.03
CA LEU A 61 -23.28 21.59 31.89
C LEU A 61 -22.99 23.05 31.47
N ARG A 62 -23.06 23.37 30.17
CA ARG A 62 -22.86 24.71 29.59
C ARG A 62 -23.93 25.73 30.01
N ARG A 63 -25.16 25.30 30.31
CA ARG A 63 -26.26 26.17 30.77
C ARG A 63 -25.98 26.87 32.10
N ARG A 64 -24.97 26.43 32.86
CA ARG A 64 -24.70 26.93 34.20
C ARG A 64 -23.55 27.95 34.28
N TYR A 65 -22.73 28.13 33.22
CA TYR A 65 -21.49 28.92 33.34
C TYR A 65 -21.04 29.80 32.15
N PHE A 66 -21.69 29.83 30.99
CA PHE A 66 -21.22 30.68 29.86
C PHE A 66 -22.36 31.27 29.01
N SER A 67 -22.37 32.60 28.82
CA SER A 67 -23.28 33.33 27.93
C SER A 67 -22.98 33.02 26.46
N ALA A 68 -24.00 32.52 25.74
CA ALA A 68 -23.85 31.67 24.56
C ALA A 68 -23.61 32.32 23.16
N PRO A 69 -23.88 33.61 22.86
CA PRO A 69 -23.94 34.03 21.46
C PRO A 69 -22.56 34.28 20.80
N LEU A 70 -21.57 34.81 21.53
CA LEU A 70 -20.29 35.22 20.92
C LEU A 70 -19.36 34.05 20.58
N PHE A 71 -19.40 32.96 21.36
CA PHE A 71 -18.49 31.84 21.19
C PHE A 71 -18.91 30.87 20.06
N LEU A 72 -20.22 30.76 19.80
CA LEU A 72 -20.75 29.89 18.73
C LEU A 72 -20.45 30.47 17.34
N CYS A 73 -20.54 31.80 17.19
CA CYS A 73 -20.16 32.48 15.95
C CYS A 73 -18.65 32.34 15.67
N LEU A 74 -17.79 32.47 16.68
CA LEU A 74 -16.33 32.42 16.51
C LEU A 74 -15.82 31.02 16.14
N ILE A 75 -16.40 29.96 16.71
CA ILE A 75 -16.06 28.57 16.36
C ILE A 75 -16.60 28.20 14.98
N LEU A 76 -17.84 28.58 14.65
CA LEU A 76 -18.40 28.30 13.32
C LEU A 76 -17.65 29.07 12.22
N SER A 77 -17.22 30.32 12.46
CA SER A 77 -16.48 31.12 11.46
C SER A 77 -15.03 30.66 11.24
N LEU A 78 -14.39 30.10 12.26
CA LEU A 78 -12.99 29.63 12.14
C LEU A 78 -12.88 28.20 11.60
N PHE A 79 -13.91 27.36 11.75
CA PHE A 79 -13.83 25.94 11.37
C PHE A 79 -14.68 25.55 10.14
N LEU A 80 -15.74 26.28 9.75
CA LEU A 80 -16.53 25.92 8.55
C LEU A 80 -15.75 25.98 7.24
N PRO A 81 -14.89 27.00 6.97
CA PRO A 81 -14.17 27.07 5.70
C PRO A 81 -13.11 25.98 5.56
N TYR A 82 -12.52 25.53 6.66
CA TYR A 82 -11.45 24.53 6.67
C TYR A 82 -11.98 23.09 6.68
N ALA A 83 -13.11 22.83 7.33
CA ALA A 83 -13.70 21.49 7.40
C ALA A 83 -14.31 21.02 6.07
N LEU A 84 -14.82 21.95 5.24
CA LEU A 84 -15.41 21.60 3.93
C LEU A 84 -14.36 21.40 2.84
N PHE A 85 -13.23 22.13 2.86
CA PHE A 85 -12.19 21.99 1.83
C PHE A 85 -11.17 20.87 2.09
N ALA A 86 -10.88 20.52 3.36
CA ALA A 86 -9.91 19.47 3.66
C ALA A 86 -10.50 18.05 3.56
N GLN A 87 -11.81 17.90 3.74
CA GLN A 87 -12.46 16.60 3.85
C GLN A 87 -12.69 15.93 2.49
N ASP A 88 -12.94 16.71 1.43
CA ASP A 88 -13.11 16.18 0.07
C ASP A 88 -11.78 15.71 -0.53
N SER A 89 -10.67 16.44 -0.30
CA SER A 89 -9.34 16.05 -0.79
C SER A 89 -8.74 14.83 -0.07
N LEU A 90 -9.07 14.61 1.21
CA LEU A 90 -8.56 13.47 1.99
C LEU A 90 -9.41 12.20 1.80
N HIS A 91 -10.70 12.33 1.47
CA HIS A 91 -11.54 11.18 1.16
C HIS A 91 -11.18 10.54 -0.19
N ASP A 92 -10.80 11.36 -1.18
CA ASP A 92 -10.47 10.92 -2.54
C ASP A 92 -9.13 10.17 -2.63
N MET A 93 -8.11 10.59 -1.86
CA MET A 93 -6.85 9.84 -1.75
C MET A 93 -7.03 8.46 -1.10
N ARG A 94 -7.99 8.34 -0.18
CA ARG A 94 -8.23 7.12 0.61
C ARG A 94 -8.90 5.99 -0.20
N GLU A 95 -9.63 6.31 -1.27
CA GLU A 95 -10.19 5.31 -2.18
C GLU A 95 -9.19 4.80 -3.22
N GLN A 96 -8.16 5.57 -3.58
CA GLN A 96 -7.12 5.09 -4.51
C GLN A 96 -6.02 4.28 -3.85
N GLU A 97 -5.68 4.60 -2.59
CA GLU A 97 -5.01 3.64 -1.70
C GLU A 97 -5.75 2.31 -1.72
N SER A 98 -7.09 2.32 -1.87
CA SER A 98 -7.87 1.09 -1.92
C SER A 98 -7.44 0.13 -3.02
N SER A 99 -6.98 0.52 -4.21
CA SER A 99 -6.57 -0.49 -5.22
C SER A 99 -5.34 -1.30 -4.79
N VAL A 100 -4.35 -0.64 -4.17
CA VAL A 100 -3.12 -1.25 -3.64
C VAL A 100 -3.36 -1.89 -2.26
N VAL A 101 -4.32 -1.37 -1.49
CA VAL A 101 -4.77 -1.95 -0.22
C VAL A 101 -5.64 -3.20 -0.46
N HIS A 102 -6.53 -3.19 -1.46
CA HIS A 102 -7.37 -4.33 -1.87
C HIS A 102 -6.52 -5.45 -2.49
N SER A 103 -5.44 -5.12 -3.19
CA SER A 103 -4.47 -6.14 -3.62
C SER A 103 -3.67 -6.71 -2.43
N GLY A 104 -3.73 -6.07 -1.26
CA GLY A 104 -3.04 -6.45 -0.04
C GLY A 104 -1.56 -6.08 -0.04
N ILE A 105 -1.06 -5.37 -1.05
CA ILE A 105 0.36 -4.99 -1.15
C ILE A 105 0.77 -4.09 0.01
N ALA A 106 -0.07 -3.13 0.38
CA ALA A 106 0.19 -2.22 1.50
C ALA A 106 0.32 -2.92 2.86
N LEU A 107 -0.14 -4.18 2.96
CA LEU A 107 -0.07 -4.99 4.18
C LEU A 107 1.17 -5.88 4.22
N ILE A 108 1.96 -5.94 3.14
CA ILE A 108 3.15 -6.76 3.07
C ILE A 108 4.28 -6.05 3.85
N PRO A 109 4.82 -6.66 4.91
CA PRO A 109 5.91 -6.04 5.69
C PRO A 109 7.14 -5.76 4.81
N GLY A 110 7.71 -4.56 4.95
CA GLY A 110 8.91 -4.15 4.22
C GLY A 110 8.69 -3.65 2.79
N VAL A 111 7.43 -3.54 2.34
CA VAL A 111 7.07 -2.87 1.08
C VAL A 111 6.74 -1.40 1.34
N GLU A 112 7.48 -0.50 0.69
CA GLU A 112 7.19 0.92 0.61
C GLU A 112 6.49 1.23 -0.73
N ILE A 113 5.39 1.98 -0.70
CA ILE A 113 4.70 2.42 -1.90
C ILE A 113 4.91 3.92 -2.05
N GLN A 114 5.47 4.33 -3.19
CA GLN A 114 5.58 5.72 -3.61
C GLN A 114 4.60 5.98 -4.75
N TYR A 115 3.71 6.94 -4.55
CA TYR A 115 2.76 7.35 -5.59
C TYR A 115 3.33 8.47 -6.47
N TYR A 116 2.94 8.47 -7.74
CA TYR A 116 3.19 9.60 -8.65
C TYR A 116 1.88 10.07 -9.30
N PRO A 117 1.67 11.39 -9.44
CA PRO A 117 0.40 11.93 -9.90
C PRO A 117 0.18 11.69 -11.40
N VAL A 118 -1.06 11.37 -11.75
CA VAL A 118 -1.58 11.19 -13.10
C VAL A 118 -2.84 12.02 -13.22
N SER A 119 -3.04 12.70 -14.35
CA SER A 119 -4.26 13.48 -14.61
C SER A 119 -4.68 13.44 -16.07
N GLY A 120 -5.96 13.71 -16.31
CA GLY A 120 -6.53 13.81 -17.66
C GLY A 120 -8.05 13.74 -17.62
N MET A 121 -8.70 14.34 -18.61
CA MET A 121 -10.16 14.32 -18.78
C MET A 121 -10.64 13.15 -19.66
N THR A 122 -9.69 12.44 -20.28
CA THR A 122 -9.93 11.24 -21.10
C THR A 122 -8.89 10.17 -20.79
N LEU A 123 -9.20 8.90 -21.09
CA LEU A 123 -8.25 7.78 -20.92
C LEU A 123 -6.94 7.98 -21.70
N ASP A 124 -6.99 8.65 -22.86
CA ASP A 124 -5.80 8.97 -23.65
C ASP A 124 -4.93 10.04 -23.00
N GLU A 125 -5.54 11.03 -22.35
CA GLU A 125 -4.82 12.03 -21.55
C GLU A 125 -4.18 11.41 -20.32
N ILE A 126 -4.90 10.54 -19.62
CA ILE A 126 -4.40 9.76 -18.47
C ILE A 126 -3.21 8.90 -18.91
N SER A 127 -3.34 8.16 -20.02
CA SER A 127 -2.27 7.34 -20.59
C SER A 127 -1.03 8.17 -20.94
N ARG A 128 -1.21 9.34 -21.56
CA ARG A 128 -0.10 10.27 -21.84
C ARG A 128 0.51 10.81 -20.55
N SER A 129 -0.28 11.10 -19.51
CA SER A 129 0.22 11.54 -18.21
C SER A 129 1.06 10.47 -17.52
N MET A 130 0.64 9.19 -17.58
CA MET A 130 1.45 8.08 -17.07
C MET A 130 2.77 7.93 -17.82
N LYS A 131 2.75 8.03 -19.17
CA LYS A 131 3.98 7.95 -19.97
C LYS A 131 4.97 9.09 -19.69
N ARG A 132 4.50 10.25 -19.22
CA ARG A 132 5.37 11.38 -18.83
C ARG A 132 5.90 11.25 -17.40
N ASN A 133 5.04 10.86 -16.47
CA ASN A 133 5.33 10.93 -15.03
C ASN A 133 5.79 9.59 -14.43
N GLY A 134 5.55 8.49 -15.12
CA GLY A 134 5.81 7.14 -14.62
C GLY A 134 7.30 6.81 -14.51
N PRO A 135 7.66 5.76 -13.75
CA PRO A 135 9.05 5.35 -13.59
C PRO A 135 9.68 4.95 -14.93
N GLN A 136 10.92 5.38 -15.16
CA GLN A 136 11.72 4.93 -16.30
C GLN A 136 12.36 3.57 -16.00
N SER A 137 12.31 2.63 -16.94
CA SER A 137 13.15 1.42 -16.93
C SER A 137 14.58 1.74 -17.37
N SER A 138 15.49 0.77 -17.24
CA SER A 138 16.92 0.93 -17.58
C SER A 138 17.18 1.28 -19.04
N ASN A 139 16.24 0.97 -19.95
CA ASN A 139 16.28 1.32 -21.37
C ASN A 139 15.57 2.66 -21.69
N GLY A 140 15.20 3.45 -20.68
CA GLY A 140 14.54 4.75 -20.84
C GLY A 140 13.03 4.70 -21.14
N VAL A 141 12.43 3.51 -21.21
CA VAL A 141 10.98 3.36 -21.43
C VAL A 141 10.22 3.65 -20.13
N HIS A 142 9.22 4.52 -20.18
CA HIS A 142 8.34 4.76 -19.04
C HIS A 142 7.35 3.60 -18.86
N ARG A 143 7.19 3.15 -17.61
CA ARG A 143 6.26 2.08 -17.21
C ARG A 143 5.13 2.66 -16.36
N ALA A 144 4.01 1.95 -16.30
CA ALA A 144 2.88 2.35 -15.47
C ALA A 144 3.21 2.20 -13.97
N ALA A 145 3.87 1.12 -13.58
CA ALA A 145 4.43 0.95 -12.25
C ALA A 145 5.81 0.29 -12.35
N ARG A 146 6.50 0.23 -11.22
CA ARG A 146 7.76 -0.48 -11.10
C ARG A 146 7.99 -0.93 -9.66
N VAL A 147 8.28 -2.20 -9.48
CA VAL A 147 8.87 -2.73 -8.24
C VAL A 147 10.40 -2.68 -8.32
N GLN A 148 11.02 -2.15 -7.28
CA GLN A 148 12.45 -2.16 -7.04
C GLN A 148 12.70 -2.88 -5.74
N TRP A 149 13.76 -3.70 -5.69
CA TRP A 149 14.07 -4.46 -4.50
C TRP A 149 15.56 -4.55 -4.26
N ARG A 150 15.93 -4.69 -2.98
CA ARG A 150 17.27 -5.00 -2.51
C ARG A 150 17.16 -6.07 -1.44
N VAL A 151 17.91 -7.15 -1.63
CA VAL A 151 18.04 -8.23 -0.65
C VAL A 151 19.51 -8.33 -0.26
N SER A 152 19.77 -8.35 1.03
CA SER A 152 21.08 -8.60 1.61
C SER A 152 20.95 -9.59 2.77
N TRP A 153 22.06 -10.26 3.07
CA TRP A 153 22.15 -11.17 4.20
C TRP A 153 23.48 -10.97 4.90
N HIS A 154 23.49 -11.26 6.19
CA HIS A 154 24.69 -11.14 7.01
C HIS A 154 24.69 -12.17 8.13
N TRP A 155 25.89 -12.53 8.58
CA TRP A 155 26.17 -13.40 9.70
C TRP A 155 27.39 -12.87 10.45
N ARG A 156 27.51 -13.22 11.72
CA ARG A 156 28.73 -13.02 12.51
C ARG A 156 29.78 -14.03 12.09
N GLU A 157 31.03 -13.71 12.37
CA GLU A 157 32.15 -14.64 12.25
C GLU A 157 32.51 -15.19 13.64
N ARG A 158 32.94 -16.46 13.72
CA ARG A 158 33.49 -17.09 14.93
C ARG A 158 34.96 -17.38 14.74
N GLY A 159 35.76 -17.17 15.78
CA GLY A 159 37.20 -17.43 15.78
C GLY A 159 38.04 -16.15 15.86
N HIS A 160 39.36 -16.30 15.82
CA HIS A 160 40.31 -15.18 15.96
C HIS A 160 41.14 -15.00 14.69
N LYS A 161 41.15 -13.76 14.17
CA LYS A 161 42.00 -13.18 13.10
C LYS A 161 42.21 -14.01 11.82
N SER A 162 42.86 -15.18 11.90
CA SER A 162 43.22 -16.02 10.75
C SER A 162 42.36 -17.28 10.60
N ASP A 163 41.53 -17.61 11.58
CA ASP A 163 40.68 -18.81 11.56
C ASP A 163 39.23 -18.44 11.89
N THR A 164 38.65 -17.59 11.03
CA THR A 164 37.26 -17.14 11.15
C THR A 164 36.34 -18.04 10.32
N SER A 165 35.34 -18.63 10.97
CA SER A 165 34.27 -19.40 10.33
C SER A 165 32.93 -18.64 10.40
N PRO A 166 32.04 -18.79 9.40
CA PRO A 166 30.71 -18.19 9.47
C PRO A 166 29.87 -18.74 10.63
N ASP A 167 29.22 -17.86 11.38
CA ASP A 167 28.15 -18.22 12.32
C ASP A 167 26.79 -18.19 11.63
N PHE A 168 26.44 -19.22 10.85
CA PHE A 168 25.14 -19.23 10.18
C PHE A 168 23.94 -19.29 11.14
N SER A 169 24.14 -19.61 12.43
CA SER A 169 23.08 -19.47 13.44
C SER A 169 22.65 -18.01 13.66
N SER A 170 23.52 -17.06 13.29
CA SER A 170 23.28 -15.62 13.34
C SER A 170 22.79 -15.03 12.01
N LEU A 171 22.47 -15.88 11.02
CA LEU A 171 22.03 -15.46 9.70
C LEU A 171 20.77 -14.59 9.79
N ARG A 172 20.90 -13.36 9.32
CA ARG A 172 19.80 -12.41 9.19
C ARG A 172 19.69 -11.95 7.74
N MET A 173 18.44 -11.82 7.31
CA MET A 173 18.06 -11.28 6.01
C MET A 173 17.57 -9.85 6.20
N ASP A 174 17.96 -8.96 5.31
CA ASP A 174 17.37 -7.63 5.17
C ASP A 174 16.83 -7.49 3.74
N THR A 175 15.54 -7.18 3.63
CA THR A 175 14.85 -7.02 2.35
C THR A 175 14.15 -5.67 2.34
N SER A 176 14.44 -4.89 1.32
CA SER A 176 13.77 -3.62 1.03
C SER A 176 13.07 -3.74 -0.31
N ILE A 177 11.77 -3.44 -0.33
CA ILE A 177 10.97 -3.43 -1.55
C ILE A 177 10.32 -2.05 -1.66
N LYS A 178 10.48 -1.42 -2.82
CA LYS A 178 9.88 -0.13 -3.14
C LYS A 178 9.07 -0.23 -4.42
N MET A 179 7.82 0.18 -4.38
CA MET A 179 6.89 0.17 -5.51
C MET A 179 6.53 1.59 -5.89
N VAL A 180 6.77 1.97 -7.14
CA VAL A 180 6.31 3.25 -7.70
C VAL A 180 5.00 3.00 -8.44
N PHE A 181 3.92 3.68 -8.04
CA PHE A 181 2.56 3.40 -8.52
C PHE A 181 1.80 4.68 -8.90
N PRO A 182 0.93 4.68 -9.92
CA PRO A 182 0.20 5.87 -10.31
C PRO A 182 -0.95 6.17 -9.34
N ILE A 183 -1.23 7.46 -9.14
CA ILE A 183 -2.41 7.97 -8.43
C ILE A 183 -3.11 9.01 -9.33
N LEU A 184 -4.40 8.83 -9.62
CA LEU A 184 -5.16 9.71 -10.50
C LEU A 184 -5.80 10.85 -9.69
N ILE A 185 -5.33 12.08 -9.88
CA ILE A 185 -5.63 13.20 -8.99
C ILE A 185 -6.93 13.96 -9.30
N ASN A 186 -7.48 13.82 -10.51
CA ASN A 186 -8.72 14.48 -10.94
C ASN A 186 -9.87 13.48 -11.11
N ARG A 187 -9.96 12.51 -10.21
CA ARG A 187 -10.89 11.37 -10.26
C ARG A 187 -12.36 11.79 -10.36
N LEU A 188 -12.74 12.81 -9.57
CA LEU A 188 -14.11 13.32 -9.48
C LEU A 188 -14.59 14.05 -10.75
N GLU A 189 -13.66 14.43 -11.62
CA GLU A 189 -13.94 15.16 -12.86
C GLU A 189 -14.16 14.21 -14.05
N LEU A 190 -13.85 12.92 -13.90
CA LEU A 190 -13.95 11.95 -14.99
C LEU A 190 -15.39 11.48 -15.21
N PRO A 191 -15.78 11.24 -16.48
CA PRO A 191 -16.98 10.47 -16.78
C PRO A 191 -16.96 9.13 -16.06
N ALA A 192 -18.12 8.70 -15.53
CA ALA A 192 -18.22 7.48 -14.73
C ALA A 192 -17.70 6.22 -15.45
N GLN A 193 -17.76 6.18 -16.78
CA GLN A 193 -17.20 5.10 -17.57
C GLN A 193 -15.67 5.07 -17.55
N ASP A 194 -15.02 6.22 -17.69
CA ASP A 194 -13.57 6.32 -17.70
C ASP A 194 -13.01 6.07 -16.30
N LEU A 195 -13.73 6.51 -15.26
CA LEU A 195 -13.40 6.18 -13.88
C LEU A 195 -13.39 4.66 -13.63
N ARG A 196 -14.42 3.93 -14.09
CA ARG A 196 -14.46 2.46 -13.97
C ARG A 196 -13.32 1.78 -14.72
N GLU A 197 -12.95 2.29 -15.88
CA GLU A 197 -11.82 1.75 -16.64
C GLU A 197 -10.49 2.01 -15.94
N TRP A 198 -10.32 3.20 -15.33
CA TRP A 198 -9.17 3.49 -14.48
C TRP A 198 -9.05 2.54 -13.28
N GLU A 199 -10.16 2.27 -12.59
CA GLU A 199 -10.19 1.34 -11.45
C GLU A 199 -9.83 -0.08 -11.86
N ARG A 200 -10.41 -0.56 -12.98
CA ARG A 200 -10.09 -1.87 -13.55
C ARG A 200 -8.60 -1.96 -13.89
N PHE A 201 -8.06 -0.96 -14.57
CA PHE A 201 -6.65 -0.87 -14.91
C PHE A 201 -5.76 -0.88 -13.65
N SER A 202 -6.07 -0.04 -12.67
CA SER A 202 -5.29 0.10 -11.43
C SER A 202 -5.28 -1.21 -10.63
N HIS A 203 -6.41 -1.91 -10.57
CA HIS A 203 -6.49 -3.22 -9.93
C HIS A 203 -5.67 -4.28 -10.68
N SER A 204 -5.77 -4.35 -12.01
CA SER A 204 -4.93 -5.24 -12.83
C SER A 204 -3.44 -4.95 -12.64
N LEU A 205 -3.05 -3.66 -12.63
CA LEU A 205 -1.68 -3.23 -12.42
C LEU A 205 -1.18 -3.65 -11.03
N ALA A 206 -1.96 -3.40 -9.98
CA ALA A 206 -1.60 -3.81 -8.62
C ALA A 206 -1.44 -5.33 -8.52
N ARG A 207 -2.29 -6.12 -9.19
CA ARG A 207 -2.16 -7.59 -9.22
C ARG A 207 -0.87 -8.04 -9.93
N HIS A 208 -0.53 -7.40 -11.04
CA HIS A 208 0.70 -7.66 -11.78
C HIS A 208 1.94 -7.41 -10.91
N GLU A 209 2.04 -6.22 -10.29
CA GLU A 209 3.17 -5.86 -9.42
C GLU A 209 3.28 -6.76 -8.18
N LYS A 210 2.15 -7.30 -7.68
CA LYS A 210 2.14 -8.24 -6.56
C LYS A 210 2.95 -9.51 -6.85
N ILE A 211 2.98 -9.98 -8.10
CA ILE A 211 3.72 -11.19 -8.46
C ILE A 211 5.23 -10.95 -8.35
N HIS A 212 5.73 -9.80 -8.79
CA HIS A 212 7.13 -9.40 -8.59
C HIS A 212 7.50 -9.35 -7.10
N ILE A 213 6.65 -8.74 -6.28
CA ILE A 213 6.84 -8.70 -4.83
C ILE A 213 6.88 -10.13 -4.24
N TRP A 214 6.00 -11.01 -4.72
CA TRP A 214 5.96 -12.41 -4.27
C TRP A 214 7.22 -13.19 -4.63
N HIS A 215 7.80 -13.00 -5.82
CA HIS A 215 9.08 -13.60 -6.19
C HIS A 215 10.19 -13.19 -5.22
N VAL A 216 10.25 -11.91 -4.84
CA VAL A 216 11.27 -11.39 -3.91
C VAL A 216 11.11 -11.98 -2.51
N ILE A 217 9.89 -12.03 -1.98
CA ILE A 217 9.62 -12.53 -0.63
C ILE A 217 9.92 -14.03 -0.53
N THR A 218 9.41 -14.81 -1.48
CA THR A 218 9.64 -16.25 -1.50
C THR A 218 11.10 -16.58 -1.78
N GLY A 219 11.75 -15.86 -2.70
CA GLY A 219 13.17 -16.00 -2.97
C GLY A 219 14.05 -15.65 -1.77
N THR A 220 13.73 -14.57 -1.03
CA THR A 220 14.45 -14.22 0.21
C THR A 220 14.34 -15.34 1.25
N ALA A 221 13.14 -15.90 1.45
CA ALA A 221 12.93 -17.02 2.36
C ALA A 221 13.73 -18.26 1.92
N ARG A 222 13.76 -18.55 0.60
CA ARG A 222 14.55 -19.64 0.03
C ARG A 222 16.06 -19.44 0.25
N ILE A 223 16.60 -18.23 0.10
CA ILE A 223 18.02 -17.95 0.40
C ILE A 223 18.36 -18.38 1.82
N LYS A 224 17.56 -17.93 2.79
CA LYS A 224 17.77 -18.29 4.20
C LYS A 224 17.71 -19.80 4.40
N SER A 225 16.66 -20.44 3.88
CA SER A 225 16.45 -21.88 4.03
C SER A 225 17.57 -22.71 3.41
N GLU A 226 17.99 -22.39 2.17
CA GLU A 226 19.01 -23.17 1.46
C GLU A 226 20.41 -22.98 2.08
N ILE A 227 20.75 -21.79 2.60
CA ILE A 227 22.01 -21.59 3.34
C ILE A 227 22.01 -22.42 4.63
N LEU A 228 20.92 -22.39 5.41
CA LEU A 228 20.83 -23.14 6.66
C LEU A 228 20.86 -24.66 6.41
N GLN A 229 20.15 -25.15 5.40
CA GLN A 229 20.18 -26.56 5.02
C GLN A 229 21.57 -27.00 4.53
N ALA A 230 22.25 -26.17 3.74
CA ALA A 230 23.62 -26.45 3.32
C ALA A 230 24.57 -26.55 4.52
N PHE A 231 24.40 -25.67 5.52
CA PHE A 231 25.17 -25.71 6.76
C PHE A 231 24.82 -26.92 7.64
N GLU A 232 23.57 -27.37 7.64
CA GLU A 232 23.17 -28.60 8.35
C GLU A 232 23.83 -29.84 7.75
N THR A 233 23.97 -29.87 6.42
CA THR A 233 24.57 -30.99 5.68
C THR A 233 26.10 -30.93 5.71
N ASN A 234 26.68 -29.73 5.66
CA ASN A 234 28.12 -29.48 5.71
C ASN A 234 28.42 -28.40 6.77
N ARG A 235 28.93 -28.81 7.93
CA ARG A 235 29.27 -27.89 9.02
C ARG A 235 30.47 -27.00 8.71
N ASP A 236 31.24 -27.31 7.67
CA ASP A 236 32.38 -26.53 7.18
C ASP A 236 32.00 -25.62 5.98
N LEU A 237 30.70 -25.37 5.76
CA LEU A 237 30.22 -24.48 4.71
C LEU A 237 30.93 -23.12 4.78
N SER A 238 31.60 -22.73 3.70
CA SER A 238 32.30 -21.46 3.65
C SER A 238 31.36 -20.28 3.39
N ALA A 239 31.79 -19.07 3.77
CA ALA A 239 31.12 -17.83 3.41
C ALA A 239 30.94 -17.68 1.89
N ARG A 240 31.92 -18.18 1.11
CA ARG A 240 31.88 -18.12 -0.36
C ARG A 240 30.75 -18.98 -0.92
N GLU A 241 30.59 -20.20 -0.42
CA GLU A 241 29.54 -21.11 -0.87
C GLU A 241 28.15 -20.60 -0.47
N ALA A 242 27.98 -20.13 0.77
CA ALA A 242 26.72 -19.50 1.21
C ALA A 242 26.36 -18.27 0.36
N ASN A 243 27.33 -17.42 0.04
CA ASN A 243 27.13 -16.29 -0.87
C ASN A 243 26.76 -16.73 -2.29
N SER A 244 27.31 -17.86 -2.76
CA SER A 244 26.97 -18.41 -4.07
C SER A 244 25.51 -18.88 -4.12
N ILE A 245 25.01 -19.53 -3.05
CA ILE A 245 23.59 -19.91 -2.91
C ILE A 245 22.71 -18.66 -3.02
N GLY A 246 23.00 -17.63 -2.22
CA GLY A 246 22.23 -16.40 -2.23
C GLY A 246 22.22 -15.71 -3.59
N LYS A 247 23.38 -15.56 -4.23
CA LYS A 247 23.51 -14.93 -5.55
C LYS A 247 22.77 -15.69 -6.64
N ARG A 248 22.83 -17.04 -6.63
CA ARG A 248 22.09 -17.88 -7.58
C ARG A 248 20.58 -17.62 -7.47
N ILE A 249 20.02 -17.63 -6.26
CA ILE A 249 18.59 -17.43 -6.06
C ILE A 249 18.18 -15.99 -6.43
N LEU A 250 19.02 -14.98 -6.16
CA LEU A 250 18.74 -13.61 -6.66
C LEU A 250 18.65 -13.56 -8.18
N GLU A 251 19.44 -14.35 -8.90
CA GLU A 251 19.36 -14.43 -10.36
C GLU A 251 18.12 -15.20 -10.84
N GLU A 252 17.71 -16.24 -10.12
CA GLU A 252 16.42 -16.92 -10.35
C GLU A 252 15.25 -15.94 -10.21
N ILE A 253 15.23 -15.10 -9.18
CA ILE A 253 14.19 -14.06 -8.99
C ILE A 253 14.17 -13.10 -10.18
N ARG A 254 15.33 -12.60 -10.63
CA ARG A 254 15.40 -11.71 -11.81
C ARG A 254 14.88 -12.38 -13.08
N THR A 255 15.20 -13.65 -13.26
CA THR A 255 14.75 -14.44 -14.41
C THR A 255 13.23 -14.62 -14.36
N LEU A 256 12.67 -14.94 -13.18
CA LEU A 256 11.22 -15.05 -12.98
C LEU A 256 10.50 -13.73 -13.27
N ASP A 257 11.03 -12.61 -12.79
CA ASP A 257 10.48 -11.28 -13.06
C ASP A 257 10.48 -10.98 -14.57
N TYR A 258 11.62 -11.21 -15.24
CA TYR A 258 11.76 -10.97 -16.68
C TYR A 258 10.81 -11.85 -17.52
N GLU A 259 10.74 -13.15 -17.24
CA GLU A 259 9.87 -14.05 -17.99
C GLU A 259 8.39 -13.78 -17.68
N PHE A 260 8.03 -13.39 -16.46
CA PHE A 260 6.67 -12.98 -16.13
C PHE A 260 6.26 -11.72 -16.90
N ASP A 261 7.12 -10.70 -16.92
CA ASP A 261 6.93 -9.50 -17.72
C ASP A 261 6.76 -9.83 -19.21
N LYS A 262 7.66 -10.65 -19.76
CA LYS A 262 7.65 -11.04 -21.18
C LYS A 262 6.39 -11.81 -21.56
N THR A 263 6.00 -12.80 -20.77
CA THR A 263 4.82 -13.66 -21.03
C THR A 263 3.50 -12.91 -20.87
N THR A 264 3.44 -11.94 -19.96
CA THR A 264 2.26 -11.09 -19.77
C THR A 264 2.25 -9.85 -20.67
N MET A 265 3.31 -9.65 -21.46
CA MET A 265 3.56 -8.42 -22.22
C MET A 265 3.52 -7.17 -21.32
N HIS A 266 4.20 -7.24 -20.17
CA HIS A 266 4.19 -6.26 -19.09
C HIS A 266 2.78 -6.02 -18.53
N GLY A 267 2.09 -7.12 -18.22
CA GLY A 267 0.74 -7.12 -17.66
C GLY A 267 -0.38 -6.83 -18.66
N GLN A 268 -0.09 -6.56 -19.93
CA GLN A 268 -1.12 -6.28 -20.95
C GLN A 268 -2.14 -7.43 -21.06
N SER A 269 -1.69 -8.68 -21.05
CA SER A 269 -2.60 -9.84 -21.07
C SER A 269 -3.39 -10.03 -19.76
N GLU A 270 -2.98 -9.36 -18.69
CA GLU A 270 -3.66 -9.31 -17.40
C GLU A 270 -4.60 -8.09 -17.25
N GLY A 271 -4.78 -7.33 -18.33
CA GLY A 271 -5.62 -6.15 -18.35
C GLY A 271 -4.92 -4.86 -17.93
N VAL A 272 -3.58 -4.83 -17.86
CA VAL A 272 -2.79 -3.60 -17.65
C VAL A 272 -2.74 -2.80 -18.96
N ILE A 273 -3.91 -2.37 -19.41
CA ILE A 273 -4.15 -1.54 -20.59
C ILE A 273 -5.24 -0.56 -20.20
N LEU A 274 -5.08 0.73 -20.52
CA LEU A 274 -6.21 1.67 -20.53
C LEU A 274 -6.85 1.61 -21.91
N SER A 275 -8.10 1.19 -21.99
CA SER A 275 -8.84 1.12 -23.25
C SER A 275 -10.11 1.97 -23.19
N SER A 276 -10.23 2.95 -24.08
CA SER A 276 -11.55 3.44 -24.43
C SER A 276 -12.22 2.32 -25.22
N ARG A 277 -13.37 1.81 -24.75
CA ARG A 277 -14.11 0.70 -25.42
C ARG A 277 -14.59 1.01 -26.86
N HIS A 278 -14.05 2.03 -27.55
CA HIS A 278 -14.35 2.38 -28.93
C HIS A 278 -13.33 1.86 -29.97
N SER A 279 -12.21 1.23 -29.58
CA SER A 279 -11.17 0.79 -30.52
C SER A 279 -11.10 -0.72 -30.79
N PHE A 280 -11.98 -1.54 -30.21
CA PHE A 280 -11.99 -2.99 -30.47
C PHE A 280 -12.57 -3.39 -31.85
N GLY A 281 -13.06 -2.44 -32.65
CA GLY A 281 -13.62 -2.68 -34.00
C GLY A 281 -12.75 -2.26 -35.18
N ALA A 282 -11.72 -1.43 -35.01
CA ALA A 282 -10.97 -0.85 -36.13
C ALA A 282 -9.58 -1.50 -36.35
N ASP A 283 -8.96 -2.04 -35.30
CA ASP A 283 -7.52 -2.38 -35.36
C ASP A 283 -7.23 -3.85 -35.74
N LEU A 284 -8.27 -4.71 -35.78
CA LEU A 284 -8.15 -6.09 -36.28
C LEU A 284 -8.18 -6.17 -37.82
N PHE A 285 -8.55 -5.09 -38.52
CA PHE A 285 -8.57 -5.07 -39.98
C PHE A 285 -7.24 -4.60 -40.59
N ASN A 286 -6.38 -3.88 -39.83
CA ASN A 286 -5.18 -3.26 -40.39
C ASN A 286 -3.88 -4.09 -40.23
N ARG A 287 -3.89 -5.17 -39.41
CA ARG A 287 -2.71 -6.03 -39.22
C ARG A 287 -2.65 -7.27 -40.12
N ARG A 288 -3.62 -7.48 -41.02
CA ARG A 288 -3.59 -8.59 -41.99
C ARG A 288 -2.90 -8.26 -43.31
N ASN A 289 -2.46 -7.02 -43.54
CA ASN A 289 -1.85 -6.60 -44.82
C ASN A 289 -0.34 -6.28 -44.76
N SER A 290 0.34 -6.50 -43.64
CA SER A 290 1.78 -6.18 -43.51
C SER A 290 2.74 -7.39 -43.60
N PHE A 291 2.24 -8.56 -44.02
CA PHE A 291 3.09 -9.70 -44.42
C PHE A 291 3.00 -9.92 -45.93
N ALA A 292 3.52 -8.97 -46.70
CA ALA A 292 3.91 -9.17 -48.09
C ALA A 292 4.99 -8.14 -48.44
N PHE A 293 6.12 -8.61 -48.99
CA PHE A 293 7.34 -7.86 -49.35
C PHE A 293 8.13 -7.33 -48.12
N LYS A 294 9.36 -7.74 -47.82
CA LYS A 294 10.52 -8.15 -48.62
C LYS A 294 11.43 -9.03 -47.77
#